data_AF-A0A6J8AR88-F1
#
_entry.id   AF-A0A6J8AR88-F1
#
_cell.length_a   1.000
_cell.length_b   1.000
_cell.length_c   1.000
_cell.angle_alpha   90.00
_cell.angle_beta   90.00
_cell.angle_gamma   90.00
#
_symmetry.space_group_name_H-M   'P 1'
#
loop_
_entity.id
_entity.type
_entity.pdbx_description
1 polymer ?
#
loop_
_entity_poly.entity_id
_entity_poly.type
_entity_poly.pdbx_seq_one_letter_code
_entity_poly.pdbx_strand_id
1 'polypeptide(L)'
;MQSCTPDPDKSYTKPISKQEINSYGMYVHSDYPEIYKSQYFHYDGDDVVKKYVEKIMSIFKKVTYNIKHNIKDKPILNKYEEDEFQEATECYICGEEFEENNKVREHDHLSGKYRGAACQSCNTKEGKATKLIPVFFHNGSNYDFHFLIEELMKKEDKYNKVKLLSKNSENYISIDYGSYYDKLRFLDSYRFMLKGLSDVAKSMDDFPILEKEFEDLDQIKEEKKLKGIGKTTITKDVKFDDYKDCLFNNKTKMNKCIQMNSKKHEMFVNEVNKISTNPFDDKRYIKDNGIDTLPFGF
;
A
#
# COMPACT_ATOMS: atom_id res chain seq x y z
N MET A 1 -17.79 15.68 36.65
CA MET A 1 -16.47 15.57 35.98
C MET A 1 -16.22 14.10 35.72
N GLN A 2 -16.31 13.65 34.48
CA GLN A 2 -15.95 12.27 34.10
C GLN A 2 -14.42 12.23 33.94
N SER A 3 -13.73 11.55 34.84
CA SER A 3 -12.29 11.30 34.69
C SER A 3 -12.09 10.15 33.70
N CYS A 4 -11.29 10.39 32.65
CA CYS A 4 -10.94 9.42 31.60
C CYS A 4 -9.92 8.37 32.08
N THR A 5 -10.13 7.78 33.26
CA THR A 5 -9.27 6.71 33.77
C THR A 5 -9.88 5.36 33.40
N PRO A 6 -9.12 4.45 32.75
CA PRO A 6 -9.63 3.15 32.32
C PRO A 6 -10.11 2.32 33.52
N ASP A 7 -11.29 1.73 33.37
CA ASP A 7 -11.95 0.85 34.34
C ASP A 7 -11.24 -0.52 34.35
N PRO A 8 -10.58 -0.93 35.45
CA PRO A 8 -9.85 -2.20 35.50
C PRO A 8 -10.75 -3.43 35.41
N ASP A 9 -12.06 -3.28 35.64
CA ASP A 9 -13.04 -4.37 35.57
C ASP A 9 -13.68 -4.49 34.18
N LYS A 10 -13.21 -3.70 33.19
CA LYS A 10 -13.68 -3.73 31.79
C LYS A 10 -12.51 -3.73 30.81
N SER A 11 -12.79 -4.13 29.57
CA SER A 11 -11.82 -3.99 28.48
C SER A 11 -11.48 -2.51 28.27
N TYR A 12 -10.19 -2.17 28.37
CA TYR A 12 -9.68 -0.85 28.04
C TYR A 12 -8.49 -0.95 27.09
N THR A 13 -8.32 0.07 26.26
CA THR A 13 -7.17 0.20 25.36
C THR A 13 -6.25 1.29 25.88
N LYS A 14 -4.97 0.96 26.07
CA LYS A 14 -3.94 1.93 26.45
C LYS A 14 -3.00 2.14 25.27
N PRO A 15 -2.91 3.35 24.71
CA PRO A 15 -1.93 3.65 23.67
C PRO A 15 -0.51 3.48 24.23
N ILE A 16 0.28 2.59 23.65
CA ILE A 16 1.67 2.30 24.08
C ILE A 16 2.67 3.15 23.29
N SER A 17 2.39 3.38 22.00
CA SER A 17 3.27 4.11 21.09
C SER A 17 2.47 4.71 19.93
N LYS A 18 2.93 5.84 19.41
CA LYS A 18 2.43 6.43 18.16
C LYS A 18 3.29 5.94 17.00
N GLN A 19 2.66 5.45 15.93
CA GLN A 19 3.37 5.09 14.71
C GLN A 19 3.55 6.33 13.82
N GLU A 20 4.73 6.45 13.22
CA GLU A 20 5.05 7.47 12.22
C GLU A 20 5.45 6.80 10.92
N ILE A 21 4.99 7.36 9.80
CA ILE A 21 5.27 6.85 8.47
C ILE A 21 6.70 7.26 8.08
N ASN A 22 7.51 6.28 7.68
CA ASN A 22 8.92 6.49 7.33
C ASN A 22 9.24 6.29 5.84
N SER A 23 8.33 5.66 5.09
CA SER A 23 8.53 5.32 3.67
C SER A 23 7.22 5.07 2.93
N TYR A 24 7.25 5.17 1.60
CA TYR A 24 6.18 4.66 0.75
C TYR A 24 6.74 3.90 -0.45
N GLY A 25 5.95 2.94 -0.93
CA GLY A 25 6.14 2.26 -2.22
C GLY A 25 4.87 2.38 -3.06
N MET A 26 5.00 2.67 -4.35
CA MET A 26 3.87 2.80 -5.27
C MET A 26 4.26 2.29 -6.65
N TYR A 27 3.55 1.27 -7.12
CA TYR A 27 3.61 0.83 -8.51
C TYR A 27 2.47 1.46 -9.30
N VAL A 28 2.80 2.10 -10.42
CA VAL A 28 1.80 2.63 -11.36
C VAL A 28 1.75 1.73 -12.58
N HIS A 29 0.63 1.06 -12.77
CA HIS A 29 0.37 0.20 -13.92
C HIS A 29 -0.39 0.96 -15.00
N SER A 30 0.00 0.74 -16.26
CA SER A 30 -0.74 1.19 -17.43
C SER A 30 -0.62 0.15 -18.55
N ASP A 31 -1.76 -0.20 -19.14
CA ASP A 31 -1.82 -1.01 -20.36
C ASP A 31 -1.48 -0.19 -21.61
N TYR A 32 -1.34 1.14 -21.48
CA TYR A 32 -1.11 2.09 -22.55
C TYR A 32 0.19 2.88 -22.28
N PRO A 33 1.36 2.36 -22.67
CA PRO A 33 2.66 2.99 -22.41
C PRO A 33 2.78 4.43 -22.93
N GLU A 34 2.05 4.76 -24.00
CA GLU A 34 1.93 6.10 -24.59
C GLU A 34 1.21 7.09 -23.66
N ILE A 35 0.28 6.60 -22.82
CA ILE A 35 -0.38 7.40 -21.80
C ILE A 35 0.53 7.52 -20.58
N TYR A 36 1.05 6.38 -20.09
CA TYR A 36 1.98 6.37 -18.98
C TYR A 36 2.82 5.10 -18.99
N LYS A 37 4.14 5.25 -18.93
CA LYS A 37 5.03 4.08 -18.80
C LYS A 37 4.95 3.53 -17.38
N SER A 38 4.55 2.28 -17.24
CA SER A 38 4.50 1.57 -15.95
C SER A 38 5.85 1.60 -15.25
N GLN A 39 5.84 1.93 -13.95
CA GLN A 39 7.05 2.03 -13.15
C GLN A 39 6.75 2.00 -11.65
N TYR A 40 7.74 1.59 -10.88
CA TYR A 40 7.74 1.65 -9.41
C TYR A 40 8.36 2.96 -8.90
N PHE A 41 7.83 3.47 -7.79
CA PHE A 41 8.37 4.59 -7.05
C PHE A 41 8.51 4.20 -5.58
N HIS A 42 9.65 4.53 -4.99
CA HIS A 42 9.84 4.47 -3.54
C HIS A 42 10.36 5.81 -3.02
N TYR A 43 10.15 6.05 -1.73
CA TYR A 43 10.78 7.13 -1.02
C TYR A 43 10.92 6.76 0.47
N ASP A 44 12.11 6.98 1.02
CA ASP A 44 12.42 6.88 2.44
C ASP A 44 12.82 8.26 2.99
N GLY A 45 12.33 8.63 4.17
CA GLY A 45 12.72 9.85 4.86
C GLY A 45 11.54 10.63 5.44
N ASP A 46 11.72 11.93 5.63
CA ASP A 46 10.70 12.78 6.26
C ASP A 46 9.59 13.19 5.27
N ASP A 47 8.45 13.64 5.82
CA ASP A 47 7.28 14.13 5.06
C ASP A 47 6.72 13.14 4.03
N VAL A 48 6.81 11.84 4.33
CA VAL A 48 6.46 10.74 3.41
C VAL A 48 5.08 10.91 2.78
N VAL A 49 4.07 11.19 3.60
CA VAL A 49 2.66 11.32 3.17
C VAL A 49 2.51 12.47 2.18
N LYS A 50 3.13 13.61 2.49
CA LYS A 50 3.15 14.79 1.61
C LYS A 50 3.82 14.47 0.28
N LYS A 51 4.99 13.82 0.31
CA LYS A 51 5.70 13.44 -0.92
C LYS A 51 4.93 12.41 -1.75
N TYR A 52 4.27 11.46 -1.10
CA TYR A 52 3.37 10.51 -1.77
C TYR A 52 2.23 11.25 -2.47
N VAL A 53 1.52 12.14 -1.76
CA VAL A 53 0.41 12.92 -2.32
C VAL A 53 0.89 13.82 -3.46
N GLU A 54 2.01 14.51 -3.32
CA GLU A 54 2.58 15.34 -4.39
C GLU A 54 2.94 14.52 -5.63
N LYS A 55 3.51 13.33 -5.43
CA LYS A 55 3.87 12.42 -6.51
C LYS A 55 2.63 11.89 -7.23
N ILE A 56 1.64 11.36 -6.50
CA ILE A 56 0.44 10.80 -7.13
C ILE A 56 -0.38 11.88 -7.85
N MET A 57 -0.40 13.11 -7.33
CA MET A 57 -1.04 14.25 -8.00
C MET A 57 -0.32 14.65 -9.29
N SER A 58 1.02 14.63 -9.29
CA SER A 58 1.81 14.85 -10.50
C SER A 58 1.50 13.80 -11.57
N ILE A 59 1.40 12.53 -11.16
CA ILE A 59 1.05 11.42 -12.04
C ILE A 59 -0.38 11.59 -12.57
N PHE A 60 -1.33 11.88 -11.69
CA PHE A 60 -2.73 12.12 -12.06
C PHE A 60 -2.88 13.24 -13.10
N LYS A 61 -2.19 14.37 -12.91
CA LYS A 61 -2.16 15.47 -13.90
C LYS A 61 -1.55 15.03 -15.23
N LYS A 62 -0.46 14.27 -15.20
CA LYS A 62 0.20 13.78 -16.43
C LYS A 62 -0.69 12.79 -17.19
N VAL A 63 -1.27 11.82 -16.48
CA VAL A 63 -2.17 10.82 -17.08
C VAL A 63 -3.40 11.49 -17.67
N THR A 64 -4.08 12.36 -16.91
CA THR A 64 -5.28 13.06 -17.41
C THR A 64 -4.98 13.95 -18.61
N TYR A 65 -3.83 14.62 -18.63
CA TYR A 65 -3.36 15.37 -19.79
C TYR A 65 -3.12 14.46 -21.00
N ASN A 66 -2.36 13.37 -20.82
CA ASN A 66 -2.04 12.44 -21.90
C ASN A 66 -3.26 11.73 -22.46
N ILE A 67 -4.22 11.35 -21.60
CA ILE A 67 -5.51 10.79 -22.04
C ILE A 67 -6.22 11.77 -22.96
N LYS A 68 -6.26 13.06 -22.63
CA LYS A 68 -6.95 14.09 -23.45
C LYS A 68 -6.26 14.33 -24.79
N HIS A 69 -4.93 14.22 -24.87
CA HIS A 69 -4.17 14.50 -26.10
C HIS A 69 -4.02 13.28 -27.02
N ASN A 70 -4.21 12.06 -26.49
CA ASN A 70 -4.11 10.82 -27.26
C ASN A 70 -5.48 10.19 -27.56
N ILE A 71 -6.57 10.94 -27.38
CA ILE A 71 -7.91 10.46 -27.76
C ILE A 71 -7.91 10.16 -29.26
N LYS A 72 -8.34 8.95 -29.60
CA LYS A 72 -8.67 8.57 -30.97
C LYS A 72 -10.10 8.99 -31.22
N ASP A 73 -10.30 10.10 -31.95
CA ASP A 73 -11.66 10.58 -32.28
C ASP A 73 -12.34 9.71 -33.35
N LYS A 74 -11.55 8.94 -34.10
CA LYS A 74 -12.04 8.05 -35.15
C LYS A 74 -11.77 6.60 -34.80
N PRO A 75 -12.76 5.71 -34.96
CA PRO A 75 -12.58 4.29 -34.77
C PRO A 75 -11.67 3.71 -35.85
N ILE A 76 -10.93 2.67 -35.49
CA ILE A 76 -10.17 1.82 -36.40
C ILE A 76 -11.05 0.61 -36.69
N LEU A 77 -11.55 0.50 -37.93
CA LEU A 77 -12.36 -0.63 -38.39
C LEU A 77 -11.65 -1.40 -39.50
N ASN A 78 -11.79 -2.71 -39.46
CA ASN A 78 -11.55 -3.57 -40.61
C ASN A 78 -12.86 -3.73 -41.44
N LYS A 79 -12.77 -4.39 -42.61
CA LYS A 79 -13.93 -4.56 -43.50
C LYS A 79 -15.09 -5.32 -42.85
N TYR A 80 -14.79 -6.38 -42.11
CA TYR A 80 -15.79 -7.19 -41.44
C TYR A 80 -16.53 -6.40 -40.35
N GLU A 81 -15.80 -5.60 -39.57
CA GLU A 81 -16.41 -4.71 -38.55
C GLU A 81 -17.27 -3.61 -39.16
N GLU A 82 -16.90 -3.11 -40.35
CA GLU A 82 -17.72 -2.15 -41.08
C GLU A 82 -19.00 -2.82 -41.62
N ASP A 83 -18.92 -4.05 -42.13
CA ASP A 83 -20.10 -4.81 -42.55
C ASP A 83 -21.04 -5.08 -41.35
N GLU A 84 -20.49 -5.52 -40.19
CA GLU A 84 -21.24 -5.68 -38.94
C GLU A 84 -21.93 -4.38 -38.51
N PHE A 85 -21.25 -3.23 -38.62
CA PHE A 85 -21.84 -1.94 -38.32
C PHE A 85 -23.02 -1.61 -39.25
N GLN A 86 -22.89 -1.88 -40.55
CA GLN A 86 -23.96 -1.61 -41.52
C GLN A 86 -25.19 -2.50 -41.27
N GLU A 87 -24.96 -3.79 -41.01
CA GLU A 87 -26.01 -4.79 -40.76
C GLU A 87 -26.68 -4.64 -39.39
N ALA A 88 -26.01 -4.02 -38.41
CA ALA A 88 -26.57 -3.82 -37.08
C ALA A 88 -27.87 -3.00 -37.11
N THR A 89 -28.93 -3.60 -36.58
CA THR A 89 -30.27 -3.02 -36.41
C THR A 89 -30.52 -2.51 -34.99
N GLU A 90 -29.73 -2.97 -34.01
CA GLU A 90 -29.88 -2.66 -32.59
C GLU A 90 -28.59 -2.09 -31.99
N CYS A 91 -28.76 -1.21 -30.99
CA CYS A 91 -27.67 -0.61 -30.25
C CYS A 91 -26.98 -1.64 -29.34
N TYR A 92 -25.66 -1.81 -29.47
CA TYR A 92 -24.90 -2.78 -28.66
C TYR A 92 -24.89 -2.45 -27.15
N ILE A 93 -25.20 -1.20 -26.75
CA ILE A 93 -25.20 -0.75 -25.35
C ILE A 93 -26.57 -0.91 -24.71
N CYS A 94 -27.64 -0.39 -25.33
CA CYS A 94 -28.99 -0.41 -24.75
C CYS A 94 -29.90 -1.52 -25.30
N GLY A 95 -29.53 -2.16 -26.42
CA GLY A 95 -30.32 -3.19 -27.09
C GLY A 95 -31.57 -2.68 -27.80
N GLU A 96 -31.75 -1.35 -27.93
CA GLU A 96 -32.88 -0.77 -28.65
C GLU A 96 -32.58 -0.62 -30.14
N GLU A 97 -33.62 -0.73 -30.99
CA GLU A 97 -33.51 -0.50 -32.42
C GLU A 97 -33.05 0.93 -32.74
N PHE A 98 -32.29 1.08 -33.83
CA PHE A 98 -31.84 2.41 -34.25
C PHE A 98 -32.99 3.25 -34.84
N GLU A 99 -33.05 4.50 -34.43
CA GLU A 99 -33.88 5.52 -35.08
C GLU A 99 -33.12 6.10 -36.29
N GLU A 100 -33.85 6.74 -37.21
CA GLU A 100 -33.25 7.35 -38.40
C GLU A 100 -32.05 8.25 -38.05
N ASN A 101 -30.89 7.94 -38.65
CA ASN A 101 -29.63 8.69 -38.50
C ASN A 101 -29.04 8.79 -37.09
N ASN A 102 -29.42 7.91 -36.15
CA ASN A 102 -28.86 7.93 -34.78
C ASN A 102 -27.72 6.92 -34.54
N LYS A 103 -27.41 6.06 -35.53
CA LYS A 103 -26.42 4.99 -35.45
C LYS A 103 -24.98 5.52 -35.59
N VAL A 104 -24.14 5.28 -34.59
CA VAL A 104 -22.73 5.68 -34.54
C VAL A 104 -21.79 4.52 -34.28
N ARG A 105 -20.55 4.67 -34.75
CA ARG A 105 -19.48 3.71 -34.52
C ARG A 105 -18.84 4.02 -33.17
N GLU A 106 -19.20 3.25 -32.15
CA GLU A 106 -18.61 3.38 -30.82
C GLU A 106 -17.27 2.66 -30.77
N HIS A 107 -16.30 3.26 -30.09
CA HIS A 107 -14.96 2.71 -29.98
C HIS A 107 -14.28 3.10 -28.67
N ASP A 108 -13.25 2.35 -28.34
CA ASP A 108 -12.37 2.70 -27.25
C ASP A 108 -11.53 3.93 -27.63
N HIS A 109 -11.68 5.02 -26.87
CA HIS A 109 -11.02 6.30 -27.14
C HIS A 109 -9.50 6.30 -26.93
N LEU A 110 -8.91 5.28 -26.31
CA LEU A 110 -7.46 5.17 -26.12
C LEU A 110 -6.82 4.34 -27.24
N SER A 111 -7.33 3.13 -27.45
CA SER A 111 -6.84 2.20 -28.48
C SER A 111 -7.37 2.49 -29.89
N GLY A 112 -8.51 3.18 -30.01
CA GLY A 112 -9.24 3.35 -31.26
C GLY A 112 -10.05 2.12 -31.68
N LYS A 113 -10.03 1.03 -30.90
CA LYS A 113 -10.66 -0.24 -31.26
C LYS A 113 -12.19 -0.11 -31.29
N TYR A 114 -12.80 -0.49 -32.40
CA TYR A 114 -14.25 -0.55 -32.53
C TYR A 114 -14.88 -1.51 -31.52
N ARG A 115 -16.01 -1.10 -30.93
CA ARG A 115 -16.76 -1.88 -29.93
C ARG A 115 -18.11 -2.35 -30.43
N GLY A 116 -18.78 -1.56 -31.26
CA GLY A 116 -20.09 -1.89 -31.79
C GLY A 116 -20.87 -0.68 -32.30
N ALA A 117 -22.03 -0.95 -32.90
CA ALA A 117 -22.96 0.08 -33.34
C ALA A 117 -23.75 0.58 -32.12
N ALA A 118 -23.62 1.85 -31.78
CA ALA A 118 -24.35 2.47 -30.67
C ALA A 118 -25.27 3.57 -31.16
N CYS A 119 -26.31 3.90 -30.39
CA CYS A 119 -27.08 5.10 -30.65
C CYS A 119 -26.33 6.34 -30.13
N GLN A 120 -26.55 7.49 -30.75
CA GLN A 120 -25.89 8.76 -30.40
C GLN A 120 -26.04 9.11 -28.90
N SER A 121 -27.17 8.77 -28.29
CA SER A 121 -27.44 9.03 -26.88
C SER A 121 -26.57 8.17 -25.96
N CYS A 122 -26.35 6.89 -26.29
CA CYS A 122 -25.45 6.02 -25.55
C CYS A 122 -23.99 6.42 -25.72
N ASN A 123 -23.53 6.71 -26.94
CA ASN A 123 -22.18 7.25 -27.18
C ASN A 123 -21.94 8.56 -26.39
N THR A 124 -22.90 9.48 -26.39
CA THR A 124 -22.77 10.73 -25.61
C THR A 124 -22.69 10.48 -24.10
N LYS A 125 -23.38 9.46 -23.58
CA LYS A 125 -23.30 9.05 -22.17
C LYS A 125 -21.94 8.45 -21.84
N GLU A 126 -21.43 7.56 -22.69
CA GLU A 126 -20.09 6.97 -22.56
C GLU A 126 -19.00 8.05 -22.64
N GLY A 127 -19.09 8.99 -23.58
CA GLY A 127 -18.15 10.12 -23.67
C GLY A 127 -18.17 11.06 -22.46
N LYS A 128 -19.29 11.11 -21.72
CA LYS A 128 -19.44 11.85 -20.46
C LYS A 128 -19.10 11.01 -19.22
N ALA A 129 -18.84 9.72 -19.37
CA ALA A 129 -18.50 8.85 -18.26
C ALA A 129 -17.25 9.37 -17.55
N THR A 130 -17.26 9.33 -16.23
CA THR A 130 -16.13 9.85 -15.48
C THR A 130 -14.92 8.94 -15.67
N LYS A 131 -13.79 9.53 -16.08
CA LYS A 131 -12.50 8.84 -16.16
C LYS A 131 -11.96 8.68 -14.74
N LEU A 132 -11.89 7.41 -14.31
CA LEU A 132 -11.50 7.01 -12.98
C LEU A 132 -10.11 6.39 -13.01
N ILE A 133 -9.19 6.89 -12.18
CA ILE A 133 -7.91 6.24 -11.92
C ILE A 133 -7.98 5.63 -10.52
N PRO A 134 -8.12 4.29 -10.39
CA PRO A 134 -8.15 3.64 -9.10
C PRO A 134 -6.75 3.54 -8.49
N VAL A 135 -6.67 3.72 -7.18
CA VAL A 135 -5.46 3.55 -6.37
C VAL A 135 -5.77 2.56 -5.27
N PHE A 136 -5.05 1.44 -5.24
CA PHE A 136 -5.36 0.36 -4.32
C PHE A 136 -4.37 0.35 -3.14
N PHE A 137 -4.94 0.31 -1.93
CA PHE A 137 -4.22 0.00 -0.70
C PHE A 137 -4.83 -1.28 -0.12
N HIS A 138 -4.01 -2.18 0.43
CA HIS A 138 -4.55 -3.38 1.07
C HIS A 138 -4.78 -3.10 2.55
N ASN A 139 -6.05 -3.16 2.99
CA ASN A 139 -6.49 -2.80 4.33
C ASN A 139 -6.28 -1.30 4.67
N GLY A 140 -6.19 -0.45 3.65
CA GLY A 140 -5.86 0.97 3.82
C GLY A 140 -6.90 1.76 4.61
N SER A 141 -8.16 1.30 4.63
CA SER A 141 -9.25 1.94 5.39
C SER A 141 -9.00 2.01 6.89
N ASN A 142 -8.24 1.07 7.45
CA ASN A 142 -7.93 1.00 8.87
C ASN A 142 -6.55 1.62 9.21
N TYR A 143 -5.76 2.02 8.20
CA TYR A 143 -4.38 2.48 8.37
C TYR A 143 -4.09 3.71 7.50
N ASP A 144 -3.69 3.50 6.25
CA ASP A 144 -3.12 4.53 5.37
C ASP A 144 -4.06 5.71 5.12
N PHE A 145 -5.36 5.44 4.98
CA PHE A 145 -6.35 6.45 4.58
C PHE A 145 -6.43 7.63 5.55
N HIS A 146 -6.22 7.38 6.85
CA HIS A 146 -6.23 8.43 7.87
C HIS A 146 -5.17 9.51 7.60
N PHE A 147 -3.99 9.10 7.16
CA PHE A 147 -2.89 10.02 6.86
C PHE A 147 -3.10 10.73 5.51
N LEU A 148 -3.67 10.02 4.53
CA LEU A 148 -3.88 10.56 3.19
C LEU A 148 -4.94 11.66 3.14
N ILE A 149 -6.04 11.51 3.89
CA ILE A 149 -7.19 12.43 3.81
C ILE A 149 -6.77 13.86 4.13
N GLU A 150 -6.05 14.07 5.23
CA GLU A 150 -5.61 15.41 5.65
C GLU A 150 -4.74 16.07 4.59
N GLU A 151 -3.81 15.32 4.00
CA GLU A 151 -2.88 15.85 3.01
C GLU A 151 -3.54 16.06 1.65
N LEU A 152 -4.50 15.21 1.26
CA LEU A 152 -5.31 15.38 0.06
C LEU A 152 -6.21 16.62 0.15
N MET A 153 -6.80 16.89 1.32
CA MET A 153 -7.64 18.07 1.54
C MET A 153 -6.86 19.37 1.36
N LYS A 154 -5.58 19.40 1.73
CA LYS A 154 -4.69 20.56 1.48
C LYS A 154 -4.45 20.82 -0.01
N LYS A 155 -4.69 19.83 -0.88
CA LYS A 155 -4.51 19.95 -2.34
C LYS A 155 -5.83 20.26 -3.08
N GLU A 156 -6.92 20.55 -2.37
CA GLU A 156 -8.15 20.99 -3.03
C GLU A 156 -7.98 22.32 -3.75
N ASP A 157 -8.71 22.47 -4.86
CA ASP A 157 -8.82 23.74 -5.57
C ASP A 157 -10.28 24.00 -5.98
N LYS A 158 -10.51 24.96 -6.89
CA LYS A 158 -11.86 25.32 -7.38
C LYS A 158 -12.54 24.17 -8.14
N TYR A 159 -11.76 23.29 -8.78
CA TYR A 159 -12.23 22.24 -9.69
C TYR A 159 -12.03 20.83 -9.12
N ASN A 160 -10.97 20.62 -8.35
CA ASN A 160 -10.60 19.34 -7.77
C ASN A 160 -10.94 19.31 -6.28
N LYS A 161 -11.84 18.40 -5.90
CA LYS A 161 -12.35 18.27 -4.54
C LYS A 161 -12.13 16.86 -3.99
N VAL A 162 -11.95 16.78 -2.68
CA VAL A 162 -11.95 15.53 -1.94
C VAL A 162 -13.40 15.16 -1.62
N LYS A 163 -13.80 13.93 -1.95
CA LYS A 163 -15.07 13.35 -1.52
C LYS A 163 -14.80 12.05 -0.77
N LEU A 164 -15.28 11.99 0.47
CA LEU A 164 -15.13 10.83 1.32
C LEU A 164 -16.43 10.02 1.27
N LEU A 165 -16.31 8.72 1.07
CA LEU A 165 -17.39 7.78 1.33
C LEU A 165 -17.05 7.06 2.64
N SER A 166 -17.63 7.47 3.76
CA SER A 166 -17.37 6.86 5.07
C SER A 166 -18.31 5.67 5.33
N LYS A 167 -17.82 4.67 6.06
CA LYS A 167 -18.65 3.57 6.59
C LYS A 167 -19.12 3.88 8.02
N ASN A 168 -18.23 4.42 8.83
CA ASN A 168 -18.48 4.89 10.19
C ASN A 168 -17.54 6.09 10.46
N SER A 169 -17.43 6.54 11.72
CA SER A 169 -16.60 7.68 12.10
C SER A 169 -15.09 7.48 11.93
N GLU A 170 -14.65 6.23 11.74
CA GLU A 170 -13.22 5.87 11.70
C GLU A 170 -12.82 5.32 10.32
N ASN A 171 -13.67 4.54 9.67
CA ASN A 171 -13.33 3.78 8.48
C ASN A 171 -13.96 4.39 7.23
N TYR A 172 -13.13 4.58 6.21
CA TYR A 172 -13.52 5.12 4.90
C TYR A 172 -13.61 4.03 3.85
N ILE A 173 -14.71 3.99 3.11
CA ILE A 173 -14.93 3.09 1.99
C ILE A 173 -14.05 3.46 0.80
N SER A 174 -14.01 4.74 0.47
CA SER A 174 -13.21 5.28 -0.62
C SER A 174 -12.95 6.75 -0.41
N ILE A 175 -11.82 7.21 -0.95
CA ILE A 175 -11.48 8.63 -1.02
C ILE A 175 -11.41 8.99 -2.50
N ASP A 176 -12.23 9.93 -2.94
CA ASP A 176 -12.13 10.50 -4.28
C ASP A 176 -11.39 11.83 -4.19
N TYR A 177 -10.47 12.08 -5.11
CA TYR A 177 -9.92 13.39 -5.36
C TYR A 177 -10.05 13.71 -6.85
N GLY A 178 -10.60 14.87 -7.19
CA GLY A 178 -10.63 15.36 -8.56
C GLY A 178 -11.93 16.06 -8.92
N SER A 179 -12.19 16.13 -10.22
CA SER A 179 -13.35 16.81 -10.79
C SER A 179 -14.48 15.82 -11.10
N TYR A 180 -15.55 16.31 -11.72
CA TYR A 180 -16.64 15.47 -12.20
C TYR A 180 -16.24 14.54 -13.35
N TYR A 181 -15.24 14.93 -14.16
CA TYR A 181 -14.85 14.22 -15.39
C TYR A 181 -13.59 13.38 -15.24
N ASP A 182 -12.68 13.80 -14.37
CA ASP A 182 -11.43 13.10 -14.09
C ASP A 182 -11.29 12.97 -12.57
N LYS A 183 -11.23 11.73 -12.04
CA LYS A 183 -11.08 11.50 -10.60
C LYS A 183 -10.05 10.41 -10.29
N LEU A 184 -9.26 10.64 -9.25
CA LEU A 184 -8.42 9.66 -8.57
C LEU A 184 -9.24 9.05 -7.44
N ARG A 185 -9.31 7.73 -7.32
CA ARG A 185 -10.10 7.04 -6.28
C ARG A 185 -9.26 6.04 -5.52
N PHE A 186 -9.06 6.31 -4.24
CA PHE A 186 -8.40 5.40 -3.31
C PHE A 186 -9.41 4.35 -2.83
N LEU A 187 -9.03 3.07 -2.98
CA LEU A 187 -9.83 1.89 -2.69
C LEU A 187 -9.07 0.93 -1.78
N ASP A 188 -9.80 0.29 -0.88
CA ASP A 188 -9.26 -0.77 -0.05
C ASP A 188 -9.45 -2.14 -0.74
N SER A 189 -8.34 -2.77 -1.12
CA SER A 189 -8.36 -4.05 -1.80
C SER A 189 -8.75 -5.22 -0.90
N TYR A 190 -8.63 -5.10 0.43
CA TYR A 190 -9.06 -6.13 1.38
C TYR A 190 -10.56 -6.41 1.27
N ARG A 191 -11.34 -5.43 0.80
CA ARG A 191 -12.79 -5.58 0.61
C ARG A 191 -13.17 -6.47 -0.58
N PHE A 192 -12.27 -6.60 -1.55
CA PHE A 192 -12.44 -7.52 -2.67
C PHE A 192 -11.78 -8.87 -2.38
N MET A 193 -10.64 -8.87 -1.69
CA MET A 193 -9.83 -10.07 -1.49
C MET A 193 -10.05 -10.78 -0.14
N LEU A 194 -10.87 -10.24 0.78
CA LEU A 194 -11.35 -10.80 2.06
C LEU A 194 -10.37 -11.65 2.89
N LYS A 195 -9.08 -11.47 2.66
CA LYS A 195 -7.97 -12.23 3.22
C LYS A 195 -6.78 -11.31 3.35
N GLY A 196 -5.90 -11.61 4.31
CA GLY A 196 -4.68 -10.84 4.50
C GLY A 196 -3.71 -11.01 3.34
N LEU A 197 -2.79 -10.05 3.18
CA LEU A 197 -1.81 -10.03 2.09
C LEU A 197 -1.00 -11.34 1.98
N SER A 198 -0.66 -11.97 3.12
CA SER A 198 0.06 -13.26 3.10
C SER A 198 -0.74 -14.37 2.43
N ASP A 199 -2.05 -14.42 2.65
CA ASP A 199 -2.91 -15.45 2.07
C ASP A 199 -3.19 -15.18 0.59
N VAL A 200 -3.31 -13.90 0.22
CA VAL A 200 -3.41 -13.47 -1.18
C VAL A 200 -2.14 -13.87 -1.93
N ALA A 201 -0.96 -13.57 -1.38
CA ALA A 201 0.31 -13.93 -2.00
C ALA A 201 0.45 -15.46 -2.17
N LYS A 202 0.07 -16.27 -1.18
CA LYS A 202 0.11 -17.73 -1.29
C LYS A 202 -0.82 -18.31 -2.37
N SER A 203 -1.81 -17.54 -2.82
CA SER A 203 -2.75 -17.97 -3.87
C SER A 203 -2.29 -17.61 -5.29
N MET A 204 -1.14 -16.95 -5.43
CA MET A 204 -0.55 -16.54 -6.70
C MET A 204 0.69 -17.41 -6.99
N ASP A 205 0.90 -17.75 -8.26
CA ASP A 205 2.01 -18.61 -8.69
C ASP A 205 3.26 -17.80 -9.06
N ASP A 206 3.10 -16.55 -9.53
CA ASP A 206 4.17 -15.69 -10.04
C ASP A 206 4.05 -14.23 -9.56
N PHE A 207 5.20 -13.54 -9.48
CA PHE A 207 5.28 -12.14 -9.08
C PHE A 207 6.22 -11.34 -10.00
N PRO A 208 5.92 -11.23 -11.31
CA PRO A 208 6.84 -10.64 -12.29
C PRO A 208 7.22 -9.18 -11.97
N ILE A 209 6.31 -8.41 -11.38
CA ILE A 209 6.59 -7.03 -10.96
C ILE A 209 7.54 -7.00 -9.75
N LEU A 210 7.35 -7.90 -8.78
CA LEU A 210 8.21 -7.98 -7.60
C LEU A 210 9.63 -8.40 -8.00
N GLU A 211 9.76 -9.44 -8.83
CA GLU A 211 11.04 -9.93 -9.30
C GLU A 211 11.80 -8.86 -10.09
N LYS A 212 11.10 -8.14 -10.98
CA LYS A 212 11.70 -7.08 -11.80
C LYS A 212 12.14 -5.84 -11.02
N GLU A 213 11.34 -5.41 -10.05
CA GLU A 213 11.62 -4.17 -9.32
C GLU A 213 12.51 -4.41 -8.09
N PHE A 214 12.64 -5.67 -7.65
CA PHE A 214 13.41 -6.06 -6.48
C PHE A 214 14.29 -7.30 -6.78
N GLU A 215 15.05 -7.24 -7.88
CA GLU A 215 15.95 -8.32 -8.34
C GLU A 215 16.97 -8.77 -7.26
N ASP A 216 17.25 -7.94 -6.25
CA ASP A 216 18.20 -8.20 -5.16
C ASP A 216 17.57 -8.71 -3.85
N LEU A 217 16.31 -9.18 -3.83
CA LEU A 217 15.68 -9.70 -2.59
C LEU A 217 16.48 -10.85 -1.96
N ASP A 218 17.09 -11.71 -2.77
CA ASP A 218 17.95 -12.81 -2.32
C ASP A 218 19.26 -12.32 -1.66
N GLN A 219 19.63 -11.04 -1.84
CA GLN A 219 20.80 -10.43 -1.22
C GLN A 219 20.52 -9.81 0.16
N ILE A 220 19.26 -9.73 0.60
CA ILE A 220 18.92 -9.25 1.95
C ILE A 220 19.36 -10.31 2.97
N LYS A 221 20.64 -10.25 3.34
CA LYS A 221 21.19 -11.06 4.43
C LYS A 221 20.54 -10.63 5.74
N GLU A 222 19.96 -11.61 6.43
CA GLU A 222 19.47 -11.46 7.79
C GLU A 222 20.59 -10.91 8.70
N GLU A 223 20.52 -9.63 9.08
CA GLU A 223 21.51 -9.02 9.97
C GLU A 223 21.05 -9.12 11.44
N LYS A 224 21.67 -10.02 12.20
CA LYS A 224 21.39 -10.22 13.63
C LYS A 224 22.37 -9.42 14.50
N LYS A 225 21.85 -8.66 15.46
CA LYS A 225 22.65 -7.90 16.44
C LYS A 225 22.17 -8.20 17.86
N LEU A 226 23.09 -8.66 18.72
CA LEU A 226 22.85 -8.89 20.16
C LEU A 226 23.95 -8.24 20.98
N LYS A 227 23.59 -7.32 21.88
CA LYS A 227 24.54 -6.53 22.67
C LYS A 227 25.33 -7.44 23.62
N GLY A 228 26.65 -7.46 23.46
CA GLY A 228 27.57 -8.22 24.33
C GLY A 228 27.81 -9.68 23.91
N ILE A 229 27.20 -10.14 22.81
CA ILE A 229 27.43 -11.46 22.23
C ILE A 229 28.26 -11.30 20.95
N GLY A 230 29.27 -12.16 20.77
CA GLY A 230 30.15 -12.11 19.60
C GLY A 230 29.41 -12.47 18.31
N LYS A 231 29.76 -11.80 17.20
CA LYS A 231 29.17 -12.05 15.87
C LYS A 231 29.18 -13.53 15.46
N THR A 232 30.25 -14.25 15.79
CA THR A 232 30.39 -15.68 15.48
C THR A 232 29.30 -16.53 16.15
N THR A 233 29.05 -16.30 17.44
CA THR A 233 28.00 -17.00 18.21
C THR A 233 26.62 -16.62 17.69
N ILE A 234 26.39 -15.35 17.35
CA ILE A 234 25.14 -14.88 16.74
C ILE A 234 24.87 -15.62 15.42
N THR A 235 25.89 -15.78 14.59
CA THR A 235 25.73 -16.39 13.25
C THR A 235 25.48 -17.90 13.34
N LYS A 236 26.14 -18.59 14.27
CA LYS A 236 26.05 -20.05 14.39
C LYS A 236 24.83 -20.52 15.17
N ASP A 237 24.54 -19.84 16.28
CA ASP A 237 23.69 -20.42 17.32
C ASP A 237 22.39 -19.65 17.55
N VAL A 238 22.18 -18.50 16.90
CA VAL A 238 20.96 -17.68 17.02
C VAL A 238 20.17 -17.70 15.71
N LYS A 239 18.93 -18.16 15.79
CA LYS A 239 17.96 -18.29 14.69
C LYS A 239 16.80 -17.33 14.90
N PHE A 240 16.12 -16.98 13.82
CA PHE A 240 14.93 -16.12 13.87
C PHE A 240 13.83 -16.69 14.79
N ASP A 241 13.64 -18.02 14.77
CA ASP A 241 12.64 -18.66 15.63
C ASP A 241 12.95 -18.52 17.13
N ASP A 242 14.21 -18.30 17.53
CA ASP A 242 14.54 -18.01 18.93
C ASP A 242 13.99 -16.65 19.38
N TYR A 243 13.84 -15.69 18.46
CA TYR A 243 13.20 -14.41 18.73
C TYR A 243 11.68 -14.58 18.83
N LYS A 244 11.07 -15.39 17.96
CA LYS A 244 9.63 -15.70 18.06
C LYS A 244 9.30 -16.41 19.36
N ASP A 245 10.10 -17.41 19.74
CA ASP A 245 9.92 -18.14 21.00
C ASP A 245 10.12 -17.24 22.21
N CYS A 246 11.07 -16.31 22.16
CA CYS A 246 11.22 -15.30 23.19
C CYS A 246 9.99 -14.40 23.31
N LEU A 247 9.47 -13.90 22.19
CA LEU A 247 8.38 -12.92 22.16
C LEU A 247 7.02 -13.53 22.49
N PHE A 248 6.69 -14.69 21.90
CA PHE A 248 5.36 -15.28 21.99
C PHE A 248 5.24 -16.36 23.05
N ASN A 249 6.35 -17.03 23.38
CA ASN A 249 6.37 -18.15 24.30
C ASN A 249 7.15 -17.85 25.59
N ASN A 250 7.57 -16.60 25.81
CA ASN A 250 8.35 -16.16 26.98
C ASN A 250 9.57 -17.05 27.27
N LYS A 251 10.25 -17.53 26.22
CA LYS A 251 11.45 -18.37 26.37
C LYS A 251 12.73 -17.54 26.34
N THR A 252 13.54 -17.67 27.38
CA THR A 252 14.90 -17.10 27.41
C THR A 252 15.88 -18.05 26.74
N LYS A 253 16.72 -17.53 25.84
CA LYS A 253 17.85 -18.27 25.27
C LYS A 253 19.17 -17.79 25.84
N MET A 254 20.04 -18.72 26.18
CA MET A 254 21.44 -18.43 26.54
C MET A 254 22.40 -19.03 25.52
N ASN A 255 23.51 -18.35 25.27
CA ASN A 255 24.58 -18.83 24.41
C ASN A 255 25.94 -18.71 25.09
N LYS A 256 26.75 -19.76 24.92
CA LYS A 256 28.14 -19.79 25.35
C LYS A 256 29.00 -18.92 24.44
N CYS A 257 29.77 -18.04 25.05
CA CYS A 257 30.70 -17.14 24.37
C CYS A 257 32.09 -17.35 24.93
N ILE A 258 33.08 -17.57 24.07
CA ILE A 258 34.49 -17.57 24.48
C ILE A 258 35.01 -16.14 24.41
N GLN A 259 35.59 -15.65 25.51
CA GLN A 259 36.17 -14.30 25.58
C GLN A 259 37.49 -14.32 26.36
N MET A 260 38.45 -13.50 25.93
CA MET A 260 39.69 -13.27 26.66
C MET A 260 39.52 -12.09 27.62
N ASN A 261 39.96 -12.24 28.86
CA ASN A 261 40.03 -11.15 29.83
C ASN A 261 41.35 -11.19 30.60
N SER A 262 41.68 -10.07 31.24
CA SER A 262 42.81 -9.98 32.16
C SER A 262 42.31 -9.79 33.58
N LYS A 263 42.90 -10.50 34.55
CA LYS A 263 42.66 -10.27 35.98
C LYS A 263 44.01 -10.25 36.69
N LYS A 264 44.29 -9.17 37.45
CA LYS A 264 45.59 -8.97 38.14
C LYS A 264 46.81 -9.13 37.21
N HIS A 265 46.74 -8.56 36.01
CA HIS A 265 47.79 -8.64 34.96
C HIS A 265 48.05 -10.03 34.36
N GLU A 266 47.22 -11.03 34.66
CA GLU A 266 47.25 -12.33 34.00
C GLU A 266 46.10 -12.47 33.00
N MET A 267 46.37 -13.07 31.84
CA MET A 267 45.39 -13.28 30.77
C MET A 267 44.70 -14.64 30.89
N PHE A 268 43.39 -14.67 30.72
CA PHE A 268 42.57 -15.86 30.77
C PHE A 268 41.65 -15.94 29.55
N VAL A 269 41.49 -17.14 29.01
CA VAL A 269 40.40 -17.47 28.08
C VAL A 269 39.26 -18.02 28.93
N ASN A 270 38.09 -17.38 28.88
CA ASN A 270 36.93 -17.79 29.65
C ASN A 270 35.76 -18.12 28.73
N GLU A 271 35.08 -19.22 29.04
CA GLU A 271 33.72 -19.45 28.55
C GLU A 271 32.74 -18.72 29.45
N VAL A 272 31.92 -17.85 28.87
CA VAL A 272 30.87 -17.12 29.56
C VAL A 272 29.54 -17.42 28.91
N ASN A 273 28.59 -17.91 29.70
CA ASN A 273 27.22 -18.12 29.25
C ASN A 273 26.48 -16.78 29.35
N LYS A 274 25.98 -16.26 28.21
CA LYS A 274 25.28 -14.97 28.14
C LYS A 274 23.84 -15.18 27.73
N ILE A 275 22.96 -14.33 28.25
CA ILE A 275 21.57 -14.26 27.80
C ILE A 275 21.52 -13.60 26.42
N SER A 276 20.96 -14.32 25.45
CA SER A 276 20.84 -13.91 24.05
C SER A 276 19.50 -13.26 23.76
N THR A 277 18.42 -13.93 24.15
CA THR A 277 17.06 -13.40 24.07
C THR A 277 16.40 -13.60 25.42
N ASN A 278 15.73 -12.56 25.91
CA ASN A 278 14.97 -12.57 27.16
C ASN A 278 13.65 -11.83 26.93
N PRO A 279 12.49 -12.43 27.26
CA PRO A 279 11.21 -11.71 27.19
C PRO A 279 11.14 -10.51 28.15
N PHE A 280 11.97 -10.50 29.19
CA PHE A 280 11.97 -9.46 30.21
C PHE A 280 13.16 -8.51 30.01
N ASP A 281 12.91 -7.19 30.01
CA ASP A 281 13.96 -6.17 30.03
C ASP A 281 14.53 -6.03 31.44
N ASP A 282 15.39 -6.97 31.80
CA ASP A 282 16.08 -7.05 33.10
C ASP A 282 17.09 -5.91 33.36
N LYS A 283 17.35 -5.07 32.34
CA LYS A 283 18.26 -3.92 32.44
C LYS A 283 17.54 -2.65 32.82
N ARG A 284 16.22 -2.72 33.01
CA ARG A 284 15.44 -1.58 33.46
C ARG A 284 14.52 -1.93 34.62
N TYR A 285 14.50 -1.04 35.62
CA TYR A 285 13.52 -1.04 36.69
C TYR A 285 12.20 -0.47 36.16
N ILE A 286 11.15 -1.29 36.13
CA ILE A 286 9.79 -0.84 35.83
C ILE A 286 9.26 -0.15 37.09
N LYS A 287 8.93 1.14 37.00
CA LYS A 287 8.37 1.90 38.13
C LYS A 287 6.98 1.37 38.50
N ASP A 288 6.51 1.72 39.71
CA ASP A 288 5.21 1.30 40.25
C ASP A 288 4.02 1.67 39.36
N ASN A 289 4.19 2.64 38.44
CA ASN A 289 3.18 2.99 37.45
C ASN A 289 3.07 2.00 36.27
N GLY A 290 3.96 1.01 36.19
CA GLY A 290 3.99 -0.04 35.17
C GLY A 290 4.29 0.44 33.75
N ILE A 291 4.74 1.70 33.58
CA ILE A 291 4.95 2.35 32.27
C ILE A 291 6.38 2.84 32.14
N ASP A 292 6.84 3.56 33.16
CA ASP A 292 8.15 4.18 33.12
C ASP A 292 9.20 3.14 33.48
N THR A 293 10.31 3.17 32.74
CA THR A 293 11.44 2.31 32.98
C THR A 293 12.68 3.16 33.28
N LEU A 294 13.38 2.83 34.36
CA LEU A 294 14.68 3.43 34.69
C LEU A 294 15.79 2.42 34.36
N PRO A 295 16.88 2.79 33.70
CA PRO A 295 18.03 1.90 33.58
C PRO A 295 18.57 1.58 34.98
N PHE A 296 18.91 0.32 35.25
CA PHE A 296 19.67 -0.02 36.45
C PHE A 296 21.08 0.59 36.36
N GLY A 297 21.46 1.43 37.33
CA GLY A 297 22.82 2.00 37.44
C GLY A 297 22.95 3.53 37.30
N PHE A 298 21.94 4.29 37.68
CA PHE A 298 22.10 5.70 38.08
C PHE A 298 21.88 5.83 39.59
#